data_AF-A0A351TAM2-F1
#
_entry.id   AF-A0A351TAM2-F1
#
_cell.length_a   1.000
_cell.length_b   1.000
_cell.length_c   1.000
_cell.angle_alpha   90.00
_cell.angle_beta   90.00
_cell.angle_gamma   90.00
#
_symmetry.space_group_name_H-M   'P 1'
#
loop_
_entity.id
_entity.type
_entity.pdbx_description
1 polymer ?
#
loop_
_entity_poly.entity_id
_entity_poly.type
_entity_poly.pdbx_seq_one_letter_code
_entity_poly.pdbx_strand_id
1 'polypeptide(L)' 'MENDVPNITDENAKFLQNLISQNKLKNALEIGTANGYSTICLTSVLQKNLGHITSIEFSILSHNQAIANIKEA' A
#
# COMPACT_ATOMS: atom_id res chain seq x y z
N MET A 1 17.53 16.56 8.07
CA MET A 1 16.34 15.78 8.48
C MET A 1 16.17 14.72 7.42
N GLU A 2 16.74 13.56 7.68
CA GLU A 2 16.98 12.49 6.72
C GLU A 2 16.14 11.30 7.18
N ASN A 3 14.81 11.37 7.03
CA ASN A 3 13.89 10.31 7.49
C ASN A 3 12.45 10.42 6.95
N ASP A 4 12.18 11.18 5.88
CA ASP A 4 10.84 11.14 5.28
C ASP A 4 10.80 10.00 4.26
N VAL A 5 10.22 8.87 4.67
CA VAL A 5 9.97 7.76 3.76
C VAL A 5 9.00 8.27 2.68
N PRO A 6 9.35 8.20 1.38
CA PRO A 6 8.55 8.80 0.32
C PRO A 6 7.25 8.01 0.14
N ASN A 7 6.17 8.49 0.77
CA ASN A 7 4.85 7.91 0.67
C ASN A 7 3.96 8.68 -0.30
N ILE A 8 2.93 8.01 -0.79
CA ILE A 8 1.84 8.68 -1.50
C ILE A 8 1.11 9.63 -0.56
N THR A 9 0.57 10.72 -1.11
CA THR A 9 -0.33 11.61 -0.37
C THR A 9 -1.69 10.95 -0.14
N ASP A 10 -2.46 11.46 0.83
CA ASP A 10 -3.83 11.01 1.10
C ASP A 10 -4.75 11.19 -0.11
N GLU A 11 -4.55 12.26 -0.89
CA GLU A 11 -5.27 12.52 -2.13
C GLU A 11 -5.01 11.41 -3.16
N ASN A 12 -3.75 11.03 -3.35
CA ASN A 12 -3.37 9.94 -4.25
C ASN A 12 -3.90 8.59 -3.74
N ALA A 13 -3.84 8.33 -2.44
CA ALA A 13 -4.40 7.13 -1.82
C ALA A 13 -5.91 7.05 -2.10
N LYS A 14 -6.64 8.16 -1.93
CA LYS A 14 -8.08 8.21 -2.18
C LYS A 14 -8.43 8.01 -3.65
N PHE A 15 -7.66 8.62 -4.54
CA PHE A 15 -7.81 8.42 -5.98
C PHE A 15 -7.66 6.94 -6.37
N LEU A 16 -6.61 6.27 -5.90
CA LEU A 16 -6.37 4.85 -6.17
C LEU A 16 -7.43 3.93 -5.56
N GLN A 17 -7.88 4.22 -4.32
CA GLN A 17 -8.99 3.50 -3.68
C GLN A 17 -10.28 3.58 -4.52
N ASN A 18 -10.59 4.76 -5.08
CA ASN A 18 -11.74 4.93 -5.95
C ASN A 18 -11.63 4.09 -7.22
N LEU A 19 -10.45 4.08 -7.86
CA LEU A 19 -10.21 3.23 -9.04
C LEU A 19 -10.38 1.73 -8.74
N ILE A 20 -9.84 1.26 -7.62
CA ILE A 20 -9.98 -0.15 -7.17
C ILE A 20 -11.46 -0.49 -6.95
N SER A 21 -12.20 0.37 -6.25
CA SER A 21 -13.61 0.17 -5.93
C SER A 21 -14.48 0.16 -7.18
N GLN A 22 -14.33 1.16 -8.05
CA GLN A 22 -15.15 1.33 -9.26
C GLN A 22 -14.98 0.17 -10.24
N ASN A 23 -13.74 -0.32 -10.39
CA ASN A 23 -13.42 -1.40 -11.33
C ASN A 23 -13.48 -2.79 -10.68
N LYS A 24 -13.83 -2.88 -9.39
CA LYS A 24 -13.86 -4.13 -8.61
C LYS A 24 -12.55 -4.93 -8.75
N LEU A 25 -11.41 -4.22 -8.71
CA LEU A 25 -10.10 -4.85 -8.87
C LEU A 25 -9.86 -5.83 -7.72
N LYS A 26 -9.29 -6.99 -8.06
CA LYS A 26 -8.99 -8.06 -7.10
C LYS A 26 -7.50 -8.29 -6.87
N ASN A 27 -6.66 -8.05 -7.87
CA ASN A 27 -5.24 -8.35 -7.77
C ASN A 27 -4.46 -7.07 -8.07
N ALA A 28 -3.59 -6.67 -7.14
CA ALA A 28 -2.70 -5.52 -7.30
C ALA A 28 -1.24 -5.96 -7.12
N LEU A 29 -0.36 -5.38 -7.94
CA LEU A 29 1.09 -5.46 -7.77
C LEU A 29 1.61 -4.07 -7.45
N GLU A 30 2.30 -3.94 -6.33
CA GLU A 30 2.97 -2.71 -5.90
C GLU A 30 4.48 -2.90 -6.00
N ILE A 31 5.16 -1.92 -6.60
CA ILE A 31 6.62 -1.88 -6.73
C ILE A 31 7.08 -0.61 -6.01
N GLY A 32 7.83 -0.78 -4.92
CA GLY A 32 8.16 0.28 -3.98
C GLY A 32 7.13 0.36 -2.84
N THR A 33 7.29 -0.50 -1.84
CA THR A 33 6.41 -0.56 -0.65
C THR A 33 6.69 0.58 0.32
N ALA A 34 7.93 1.09 0.34
CA ALA A 34 8.37 2.10 1.30
C ALA A 34 8.08 1.65 2.75
N ASN A 35 7.30 2.42 3.54
CA ASN A 35 6.91 2.00 4.90
C ASN A 35 5.55 1.28 4.95
N GLY A 36 4.97 0.92 3.81
CA GLY A 36 3.69 0.21 3.70
C GLY A 36 2.45 1.10 3.73
N TYR A 37 2.57 2.43 3.75
CA TYR A 37 1.42 3.34 3.83
C TYR A 37 0.41 3.10 2.70
N SER A 38 0.88 3.07 1.45
CA SER A 38 0.05 2.78 0.29
C SER A 38 -0.59 1.39 0.37
N THR A 39 0.19 0.37 0.75
CA THR A 39 -0.31 -1.01 0.92
C THR A 39 -1.50 -1.06 1.89
N ILE A 40 -1.39 -0.41 3.05
CA ILE A 40 -2.44 -0.36 4.08
C ILE A 40 -3.68 0.33 3.52
N CYS A 41 -3.51 1.51 2.91
CA CYS A 41 -4.60 2.28 2.33
C CYS A 41 -5.37 1.48 1.26
N LEU A 42 -4.67 0.80 0.35
CA LEU A 42 -5.28 0.09 -0.77
C LEU A 42 -5.92 -1.24 -0.35
N THR A 43 -5.33 -1.93 0.63
CA THR A 43 -5.83 -3.22 1.14
C THR A 43 -7.26 -3.07 1.70
N SER A 44 -7.58 -1.94 2.34
CA SER A 44 -8.91 -1.67 2.90
C SER A 44 -10.06 -1.75 1.86
N VAL A 45 -9.76 -1.48 0.59
CA VAL A 45 -10.73 -1.56 -0.51
C VAL A 45 -10.62 -2.89 -1.27
N LEU A 46 -9.40 -3.41 -1.46
CA LEU A 46 -9.19 -4.71 -2.09
C LEU A 46 -9.87 -5.85 -1.31
N GLN A 47 -9.85 -5.82 0.02
CA GLN A 47 -10.52 -6.82 0.86
C GLN A 47 -12.03 -6.89 0.59
N LYS A 48 -12.69 -5.75 0.33
CA LYS A 48 -14.12 -5.70 -0.04
C LYS A 48 -14.41 -6.41 -1.37
N ASN A 49 -13.39 -6.51 -2.23
CA ASN A 49 -13.47 -7.22 -3.51
C ASN A 49 -12.99 -8.68 -3.41
N LEU A 50 -12.70 -9.18 -2.20
CA LEU A 50 -12.00 -10.46 -1.97
C LEU A 50 -10.67 -10.54 -2.73
N GLY A 51 -9.98 -9.40 -2.77
CA GLY A 51 -8.73 -9.22 -3.48
C GLY A 51 -7.49 -9.34 -2.60
N HIS A 52 -6.32 -9.33 -3.25
CA HIS A 52 -5.01 -9.29 -2.62
C HIS A 52 -4.12 -8.23 -3.29
N ILE A 53 -3.11 -7.80 -2.55
CA ILE A 53 -1.98 -7.02 -3.06
C ILE A 53 -0.70 -7.81 -2.82
N THR A 54 0.16 -7.86 -3.83
CA THR A 54 1.56 -8.29 -3.68
C THR A 54 2.43 -7.05 -3.77
N SER A 55 3.29 -6.83 -2.79
CA SER A 55 4.17 -5.67 -2.74
C SER A 55 5.63 -6.11 -2.76
N ILE A 56 6.46 -5.36 -3.49
CA ILE A 56 7.89 -5.63 -3.66
C ILE A 56 8.67 -4.39 -3.25
N GLU A 57 9.61 -4.57 -2.33
CA GLU A 57 10.53 -3.53 -1.87
C GLU A 57 11.98 -3.98 -2.04
N PHE A 58 12.84 -3.07 -2.50
CA PHE A 58 14.26 -3.32 -2.66
C PHE A 58 15.02 -3.14 -1.34
N SER A 59 14.66 -2.12 -0.56
CA SER A 59 15.30 -1.81 0.72
C SER A 59 14.83 -2.77 1.81
N ILE A 60 15.73 -3.61 2.34
CA ILE A 60 15.42 -4.52 3.45
C ILE A 60 14.95 -3.76 4.71
N LEU A 61 15.49 -2.57 4.96
CA LEU A 61 15.09 -1.73 6.09
C LEU A 61 13.65 -1.26 5.93
N SER A 62 13.30 -0.74 4.74
CA SER A 62 11.94 -0.30 4.41
C SER A 62 10.96 -1.46 4.41
N HIS A 63 11.37 -2.60 3.86
CA HIS A 63 10.59 -3.84 3.88
C HIS A 63 10.23 -4.28 5.30
N ASN A 64 11.20 -4.29 6.21
CA ASN A 64 10.97 -4.66 7.61
C ASN A 64 10.05 -3.65 8.31
N GLN A 65 10.21 -2.35 8.03
CA GLN A 65 9.32 -1.32 8.55
C GLN A 65 7.89 -1.48 8.02
N ALA A 66 7.72 -1.76 6.73
CA ALA A 66 6.43 -2.02 6.12
C ALA A 66 5.74 -3.23 6.76
N ILE A 67 6.47 -4.34 6.98
CA ILE A 67 5.93 -5.51 7.68
C ILE A 67 5.45 -5.14 9.09
N ALA A 68 6.23 -4.34 9.84
CA ALA A 68 5.83 -3.92 11.18
C ALA A 68 4.55 -3.08 11.15
N ASN A 69 4.49 -2.07 10.29
CA ASN A 69 3.34 -1.19 10.14
C ASN A 69 2.08 -1.94 9.69
N ILE A 70 2.21 -2.85 8.72
CA ILE A 70 1.09 -3.67 8.21
C ILE A 70 0.55 -4.61 9.29
N LYS A 71 1.38 -5.10 10.21
CA LYS A 71 0.93 -5.95 11.33
C LYS A 71 0.20 -5.17 12.42
N GLU A 72 0.49 -3.88 12.55
CA GLU A 72 -0.12 -3.00 13.55
C GLU A 72 -1.47 -2.43 13.07
N ALA A 73 -1.62 -2.21 11.77
CA ALA A 73 -2.83 -1.66 11.12
C ALA A 73 -4.01 -2.64 11.11
#